data_AF-F4BXF9-F1
#
_entry.id   AF-F4BXF9-F1
#
_cell.length_a   1.000
_cell.length_b   1.000
_cell.length_c   1.000
_cell.angle_alpha   90.00
_cell.angle_beta   90.00
_cell.angle_gamma   90.00
#
_symmetry.space_group_name_H-M   'P 1'
#
loop_
_entity.id
_entity.type
_entity.pdbx_description
1 polymer ?
#
loop_
_entity_poly.entity_id
_entity_poly.type
_entity_poly.pdbx_seq_one_letter_code
_entity_poly.pdbx_strand_id
1 'polypeptide(L)'
;MLKKKIVYRLLPMAIVLALFFIVIAEPAASDQESDDAKVLRQFGEQIVKNNPSLASASNLEKAKAGFVEYLKKLSASNAGVSNDVWGRISDKLFADERTAFTCSVHTFNLQDIFAGMGIDSQSIGQIGGEMDTYNPLNVNSDHGAVLIRDNDGKEYVFDAWAHATMRDTLSPLDDLYGEGETSPFNGMPKNEWTDQMKEEGYTTFFEDGFLADPIPAIVEESDSNGCTEFKVPPTAWAGESWFNTGISILSGQNISIVATGTVQPNSGSISCGPDGTYEVDYWLTDYSYRSDWGHESLIARIGAEGLPIFIGSNATFTAPEGGELWLGVNDKDPGNNAGQYVAKVCWGDDQ
;
A
#
# COMPACT_ATOMS: atom_id res chain seq x y z
N MET A 1 70.89 21.75 -4.86
CA MET A 1 69.74 20.82 -4.87
C MET A 1 68.55 21.52 -4.24
N LEU A 2 67.41 21.56 -4.95
CA LEU A 2 66.17 22.25 -4.58
C LEU A 2 65.56 21.71 -3.27
N LYS A 3 64.93 22.59 -2.47
CA LYS A 3 63.48 22.53 -2.17
C LYS A 3 62.99 23.79 -1.44
N LYS A 4 61.91 24.36 -1.99
CA LYS A 4 61.13 25.53 -1.55
C LYS A 4 60.28 25.21 -0.31
N LYS A 5 59.99 26.22 0.53
CA LYS A 5 58.67 26.44 1.17
C LYS A 5 58.46 27.95 1.40
N ILE A 6 57.31 28.46 0.93
CA ILE A 6 56.89 29.86 1.02
C ILE A 6 55.68 29.94 1.97
N VAL A 7 55.88 30.63 3.11
CA VAL A 7 55.12 31.72 3.79
C VAL A 7 53.63 31.95 3.37
N TYR A 8 52.62 32.21 4.22
CA TYR A 8 52.39 33.44 5.02
C TYR A 8 51.18 33.40 6.00
N ARG A 9 51.42 34.00 7.19
CA ARG A 9 50.65 34.96 8.05
C ARG A 9 49.15 34.81 8.41
N LEU A 10 48.92 34.87 9.72
CA LEU A 10 47.71 35.21 10.49
C LEU A 10 47.49 36.74 10.58
N LEU A 11 46.23 37.23 10.55
CA LEU A 11 45.53 38.07 11.58
C LEU A 11 44.10 38.50 11.09
N PRO A 12 43.23 39.16 11.90
CA PRO A 12 42.00 38.63 12.50
C PRO A 12 40.70 39.26 11.91
N MET A 13 39.52 38.67 12.17
CA MET A 13 38.26 39.33 11.84
C MET A 13 37.17 39.07 12.89
N ALA A 14 36.57 40.18 13.33
CA ALA A 14 35.51 40.26 14.32
C ALA A 14 34.24 39.53 13.86
N ILE A 15 33.61 38.81 14.79
CA ILE A 15 32.32 38.13 14.57
C ILE A 15 31.22 39.15 14.90
N VAL A 16 30.53 39.62 13.86
CA VAL A 16 29.24 40.32 13.97
C VAL A 16 28.16 39.24 13.95
N LEU A 17 27.43 39.07 15.05
CA LEU A 17 26.24 38.24 15.12
C LEU A 17 25.10 38.94 14.36
N ALA A 18 24.76 38.45 13.18
CA ALA A 18 23.48 38.72 12.53
C ALA A 18 22.62 37.45 12.66
N LEU A 19 21.56 37.54 13.47
CA LEU A 19 20.52 36.52 13.57
C LEU A 19 19.74 36.48 12.25
N PHE A 20 20.11 35.59 11.35
CA PHE A 20 19.23 35.14 10.28
C PHE A 20 18.29 34.08 10.87
N PHE A 21 17.01 34.43 11.04
CA PHE A 21 15.95 33.43 11.07
C PHE A 21 15.90 32.82 9.67
N ILE A 22 16.55 31.68 9.49
CA ILE A 22 16.21 30.77 8.40
C ILE A 22 14.87 30.18 8.83
N VAL A 23 13.78 30.74 8.29
CA VAL A 23 12.54 29.99 8.14
C VAL A 23 12.91 28.85 7.20
N ILE A 24 13.19 27.68 7.76
CA ILE A 24 13.20 26.44 6.98
C ILE A 24 11.72 26.26 6.63
N ALA A 25 11.35 26.69 5.43
CA ALA A 25 10.14 26.20 4.83
C ALA A 25 10.36 24.69 4.70
N GLU A 26 9.75 23.93 5.61
CA GLU A 26 9.53 22.51 5.41
C GLU A 26 8.86 22.37 4.04
N PRO A 27 9.40 21.57 3.11
CA PRO A 27 8.65 21.26 1.91
C PRO A 27 7.36 20.61 2.40
N ALA A 28 6.23 21.20 2.03
CA ALA A 28 4.93 20.57 2.18
C ALA A 28 5.05 19.14 1.66
N ALA A 29 4.70 18.15 2.48
CA ALA A 29 4.50 16.79 2.02
C ALA A 29 3.29 16.82 1.07
N SER A 30 3.56 17.09 -0.21
CA SER A 30 2.61 16.91 -1.29
C SER A 30 2.25 15.43 -1.39
N ASP A 31 0.99 15.12 -1.73
CA ASP A 31 0.49 13.85 -2.26
C ASP A 31 1.41 13.34 -3.40
N GLN A 32 2.54 12.75 -3.04
CA GLN A 32 3.55 12.31 -3.97
C GLN A 32 3.59 10.79 -3.86
N GLU A 33 2.78 10.15 -4.71
CA GLU A 33 2.97 8.75 -5.12
C GLU A 33 4.48 8.44 -5.17
N SER A 34 4.89 7.33 -4.56
CA SER A 34 6.31 6.98 -4.45
C SER A 34 6.97 7.01 -5.83
N ASP A 35 8.23 7.45 -5.87
CA ASP A 35 8.96 7.50 -7.15
C ASP A 35 9.01 6.10 -7.81
N ASP A 36 8.96 5.03 -7.01
CA ASP A 36 8.91 3.65 -7.48
C ASP A 36 7.57 3.29 -8.14
N ALA A 37 6.42 3.64 -7.53
CA ALA A 37 5.10 3.39 -8.09
C ALA A 37 4.92 4.14 -9.43
N LYS A 38 5.41 5.39 -9.52
CA LYS A 38 5.43 6.17 -10.76
C LYS A 38 6.21 5.49 -11.87
N VAL A 39 7.39 4.96 -11.55
CA VAL A 39 8.25 4.27 -12.52
C VAL A 39 7.58 2.99 -13.02
N LEU A 40 6.92 2.25 -12.13
CA LEU A 40 6.21 1.00 -12.46
C LEU A 40 4.97 1.26 -13.33
N ARG A 41 4.19 2.31 -13.04
CA ARG A 41 3.07 2.73 -13.88
C ARG A 41 3.54 3.20 -15.26
N GLN A 42 4.59 4.01 -15.34
CA GLN A 42 5.20 4.40 -16.62
C GLN A 42 5.72 3.18 -17.40
N PHE A 43 6.23 2.16 -16.71
CA PHE A 43 6.60 0.91 -17.35
C PHE A 43 5.38 0.19 -17.93
N GLY A 44 4.26 0.11 -17.19
CA GLY A 44 2.97 -0.36 -17.69
C GLY A 44 2.48 0.37 -18.93
N GLU A 45 2.52 1.71 -18.92
CA GLU A 45 2.16 2.55 -20.07
C GLU A 45 3.03 2.22 -21.30
N GLN A 46 4.33 2.01 -21.08
CA GLN A 46 5.27 1.69 -22.14
C GLN A 46 5.01 0.30 -22.75
N ILE A 47 4.52 -0.67 -21.98
CA ILE A 47 4.09 -1.98 -22.49
C ILE A 47 2.92 -1.81 -23.46
N VAL A 48 1.89 -1.05 -23.08
CA VAL A 48 0.73 -0.78 -23.96
C VAL A 48 1.15 0.01 -25.20
N LYS A 49 2.03 1.00 -25.04
CA LYS A 49 2.56 1.78 -26.17
C LYS A 49 3.33 0.93 -27.18
N ASN A 50 4.09 -0.06 -26.70
CA ASN A 50 4.84 -1.00 -27.54
C ASN A 50 3.95 -2.07 -28.18
N ASN A 51 2.78 -2.35 -27.60
CA ASN A 51 1.82 -3.31 -28.11
C ASN A 51 0.40 -2.71 -28.15
N PRO A 52 0.09 -1.88 -29.16
CA PRO A 52 -1.14 -1.08 -29.18
C PRO A 52 -2.45 -1.88 -29.15
N SER A 53 -2.44 -3.17 -29.51
CA SER A 53 -3.63 -4.02 -29.39
C SER A 53 -4.06 -4.21 -27.93
N LEU A 54 -3.15 -4.06 -26.97
CA LEU A 54 -3.45 -4.15 -25.54
C LEU A 54 -4.35 -3.01 -25.04
N ALA A 55 -4.35 -1.85 -25.71
CA ALA A 55 -5.18 -0.71 -25.29
C ALA A 55 -6.68 -1.06 -25.26
N SER A 56 -7.11 -1.92 -26.18
CA SER A 56 -8.50 -2.41 -26.29
C SER A 56 -8.70 -3.85 -25.81
N ALA A 57 -7.66 -4.48 -25.27
CA ALA A 57 -7.69 -5.86 -24.80
C ALA A 57 -8.43 -5.98 -23.45
N SER A 58 -8.79 -7.21 -23.08
CA SER A 58 -9.40 -7.47 -21.77
C SER A 58 -8.41 -7.22 -20.63
N ASN A 59 -8.91 -7.06 -19.39
CA ASN A 59 -8.02 -6.90 -18.23
C ASN A 59 -7.11 -8.11 -18.05
N LEU A 60 -7.63 -9.32 -18.30
CA LEU A 60 -6.83 -10.55 -18.28
C LEU A 60 -5.71 -10.53 -19.32
N GLU A 61 -6.01 -10.13 -20.56
CA GLU A 61 -5.01 -10.07 -21.64
C GLU A 61 -3.93 -9.03 -21.35
N LYS A 62 -4.32 -7.86 -20.84
CA LYS A 62 -3.38 -6.82 -20.37
C LYS A 62 -2.50 -7.36 -19.25
N ALA A 63 -3.10 -7.93 -18.19
CA ALA A 63 -2.37 -8.44 -17.04
C ALA A 63 -1.41 -9.57 -17.41
N LYS A 64 -1.80 -10.48 -18.33
CA LYS A 64 -0.92 -11.53 -18.86
C LYS A 64 0.31 -10.98 -19.58
N ALA A 65 0.13 -9.94 -20.38
CA ALA A 65 1.25 -9.28 -21.05
C ALA A 65 2.15 -8.53 -20.05
N GLY A 66 1.55 -7.82 -19.09
CA GLY A 66 2.27 -7.11 -18.03
C GLY A 66 3.11 -8.03 -17.16
N PHE A 67 2.54 -9.17 -16.75
CA PHE A 67 3.22 -10.19 -15.96
C PHE A 67 4.46 -10.72 -16.67
N VAL A 68 4.35 -11.05 -17.97
CA VAL A 68 5.47 -11.52 -18.78
C VAL A 68 6.59 -10.48 -18.87
N GLU A 69 6.25 -9.22 -19.13
CA GLU A 69 7.26 -8.15 -19.25
C GLU A 69 7.91 -7.82 -17.90
N TYR A 70 7.16 -7.93 -16.79
CA TYR A 70 7.71 -7.85 -15.44
C TYR A 70 8.73 -8.96 -15.17
N LEU A 71 8.35 -10.22 -15.45
CA LEU A 71 9.25 -11.37 -15.29
C LEU A 71 10.50 -11.27 -16.16
N LYS A 72 10.38 -10.81 -17.42
CA LYS A 72 11.53 -10.54 -18.29
C LYS A 72 12.50 -9.51 -17.71
N LYS A 73 12.01 -8.48 -17.01
CA LYS A 73 12.85 -7.48 -16.35
C LYS A 73 13.62 -8.08 -15.17
N LEU A 74 12.96 -8.92 -14.37
CA LEU A 74 13.59 -9.62 -13.25
C LEU A 74 14.64 -10.63 -13.73
N SER A 75 14.32 -11.40 -14.78
CA SER A 75 15.23 -12.30 -15.48
C SER A 75 16.48 -11.57 -16.00
N ALA A 76 16.29 -10.46 -16.74
CA ALA A 76 17.39 -9.69 -17.33
C ALA A 76 18.30 -9.03 -16.29
N SER A 77 17.81 -8.80 -15.07
CA SER A 77 18.59 -8.27 -13.94
C SER A 77 19.18 -9.37 -13.05
N ASN A 78 18.92 -10.65 -13.34
CA ASN A 78 19.29 -11.78 -12.49
C ASN A 78 18.82 -11.58 -11.03
N ALA A 79 17.60 -11.07 -10.88
CA ALA A 79 16.96 -10.89 -9.59
C ALA A 79 16.87 -12.23 -8.84
N GLY A 80 17.14 -12.24 -7.54
CA GLY A 80 16.92 -13.43 -6.72
C GLY A 80 15.47 -13.52 -6.21
N VAL A 81 15.18 -14.58 -5.46
CA VAL A 81 13.90 -14.81 -4.77
C VAL A 81 14.19 -15.07 -3.29
N SER A 82 13.46 -14.42 -2.38
CA SER A 82 13.66 -14.61 -0.93
C SER A 82 12.96 -15.90 -0.46
N ASN A 83 13.71 -17.01 -0.34
CA ASN A 83 13.13 -18.31 0.01
C ASN A 83 13.52 -18.86 1.41
N ASP A 84 14.43 -18.26 2.18
CA ASP A 84 14.68 -18.67 3.59
C ASP A 84 15.30 -17.61 4.52
N VAL A 85 15.30 -17.91 5.83
CA VAL A 85 15.85 -17.07 6.93
C VAL A 85 17.37 -16.86 6.81
N TRP A 86 18.10 -17.83 6.24
CA TRP A 86 19.57 -17.76 6.13
C TRP A 86 20.00 -16.83 4.99
N GLY A 87 19.22 -16.71 3.91
CA GLY A 87 19.39 -15.70 2.86
C GLY A 87 19.27 -14.28 3.39
N ARG A 88 18.27 -14.01 4.26
CA ARG A 88 18.09 -12.69 4.88
C ARG A 88 19.21 -12.31 5.86
N ILE A 89 19.82 -13.29 6.54
CA ILE A 89 20.96 -13.09 7.45
C ILE A 89 22.26 -12.87 6.66
N SER A 90 22.45 -13.60 5.55
CA SER A 90 23.56 -13.41 4.62
C SER A 90 23.56 -12.00 4.02
N ASP A 91 22.41 -11.50 3.59
CA ASP A 91 22.31 -10.22 2.89
C ASP A 91 22.56 -9.01 3.81
N LYS A 92 22.20 -9.11 5.10
CA LYS A 92 22.57 -8.13 6.13
C LYS A 92 24.05 -8.14 6.51
N LEU A 93 24.73 -9.27 6.35
CA LEU A 93 26.15 -9.43 6.69
C LEU A 93 27.09 -9.14 5.52
N PHE A 94 26.63 -9.30 4.28
CA PHE A 94 27.47 -9.23 3.07
C PHE A 94 27.02 -8.21 2.00
N ALA A 95 25.90 -7.47 2.21
CA ALA A 95 25.39 -6.45 1.29
C ALA A 95 25.21 -6.97 -0.16
N ASP A 96 24.55 -8.12 -0.28
CA ASP A 96 24.24 -8.77 -1.56
C ASP A 96 22.71 -8.64 -1.77
N GLU A 97 22.27 -7.93 -2.81
CA GLU A 97 20.86 -7.56 -3.05
C GLU A 97 20.01 -8.70 -3.65
N ARG A 98 20.29 -9.96 -3.27
CA ARG A 98 19.68 -11.14 -3.90
C ARG A 98 18.40 -11.64 -3.19
N THR A 99 17.99 -11.07 -2.06
CA THR A 99 16.73 -11.45 -1.37
C THR A 99 15.69 -10.33 -1.24
N ALA A 100 15.75 -9.28 -2.07
CA ALA A 100 14.87 -8.11 -1.97
C ALA A 100 13.40 -8.37 -2.38
N PHE A 101 13.10 -9.46 -3.10
CA PHE A 101 11.77 -9.70 -3.67
C PHE A 101 10.96 -10.71 -2.85
N THR A 102 10.11 -10.19 -1.97
CA THR A 102 9.10 -10.95 -1.22
C THR A 102 7.79 -11.06 -2.03
N CYS A 103 6.87 -11.92 -1.61
CA CYS A 103 5.53 -12.03 -2.19
C CYS A 103 4.79 -10.68 -2.23
N SER A 104 4.88 -9.88 -1.17
CA SER A 104 4.33 -8.51 -1.12
C SER A 104 4.95 -7.57 -2.15
N VAL A 105 6.29 -7.58 -2.31
CA VAL A 105 6.97 -6.74 -3.29
C VAL A 105 6.52 -7.07 -4.71
N HIS A 106 6.42 -8.36 -5.06
CA HIS A 106 5.88 -8.74 -6.37
C HIS A 106 4.44 -8.30 -6.57
N THR A 107 3.62 -8.40 -5.52
CA THR A 107 2.21 -8.03 -5.53
C THR A 107 2.05 -6.54 -5.83
N PHE A 108 2.68 -5.66 -5.06
CA PHE A 108 2.58 -4.21 -5.27
C PHE A 108 3.16 -3.77 -6.62
N ASN A 109 4.31 -4.32 -7.02
CA ASN A 109 4.91 -4.00 -8.31
C ASN A 109 3.98 -4.33 -9.48
N LEU A 110 3.33 -5.50 -9.44
CA LEU A 110 2.40 -5.92 -10.47
C LEU A 110 1.13 -5.06 -10.46
N GLN A 111 0.61 -4.68 -9.29
CA GLN A 111 -0.55 -3.77 -9.19
C GLN A 111 -0.27 -2.42 -9.87
N ASP A 112 0.89 -1.81 -9.63
CA ASP A 112 1.26 -0.54 -10.27
C ASP A 112 1.50 -0.70 -11.77
N ILE A 113 2.15 -1.78 -12.22
CA ILE A 113 2.31 -2.06 -13.65
C ILE A 113 0.94 -2.20 -14.32
N PHE A 114 0.03 -2.97 -13.73
CA PHE A 114 -1.31 -3.21 -14.26
C PHE A 114 -2.15 -1.94 -14.30
N ALA A 115 -2.06 -1.09 -13.28
CA ALA A 115 -2.68 0.23 -13.28
C ALA A 115 -2.14 1.10 -14.43
N GLY A 116 -0.82 1.14 -14.63
CA GLY A 116 -0.18 1.84 -15.76
C GLY A 116 -0.59 1.30 -17.14
N MET A 117 -0.95 0.02 -17.23
CA MET A 117 -1.52 -0.59 -18.43
C MET A 117 -3.00 -0.22 -18.68
N GLY A 118 -3.59 0.60 -17.81
CA GLY A 118 -4.98 1.04 -17.90
C GLY A 118 -5.97 -0.06 -17.55
N ILE A 119 -5.62 -0.94 -16.61
CA ILE A 119 -6.59 -1.77 -15.89
C ILE A 119 -7.18 -0.90 -14.79
N ASP A 120 -8.51 -0.88 -14.70
CA ASP A 120 -9.20 -0.09 -13.68
C ASP A 120 -8.82 -0.58 -12.28
N SER A 121 -8.57 0.34 -11.34
CA SER A 121 -8.29 0.03 -9.94
C SER A 121 -9.32 -0.90 -9.28
N GLN A 122 -10.59 -0.85 -9.70
CA GLN A 122 -11.66 -1.73 -9.22
C GLN A 122 -11.54 -3.17 -9.73
N SER A 123 -10.73 -3.36 -10.78
CA SER A 123 -10.42 -4.66 -11.36
C SER A 123 -9.09 -5.23 -10.86
N ILE A 124 -8.41 -4.52 -9.96
CA ILE A 124 -7.16 -4.93 -9.33
C ILE A 124 -7.44 -5.20 -7.86
N GLY A 125 -6.98 -6.35 -7.38
CA GLY A 125 -6.99 -6.68 -5.96
C GLY A 125 -5.83 -7.57 -5.60
N GLN A 126 -5.97 -8.23 -4.46
CA GLN A 126 -5.01 -9.11 -3.84
C GLN A 126 -5.77 -10.30 -3.27
N ILE A 127 -5.16 -11.47 -3.37
CA ILE A 127 -5.58 -12.65 -2.64
C ILE A 127 -4.42 -13.10 -1.77
N GLY A 128 -4.72 -13.60 -0.58
CA GLY A 128 -3.71 -14.20 0.27
C GLY A 128 -4.20 -15.44 0.99
N GLY A 129 -3.23 -16.21 1.48
CA GLY A 129 -3.44 -17.41 2.28
C GLY A 129 -2.58 -17.37 3.54
N GLU A 130 -3.12 -17.86 4.65
CA GLU A 130 -2.46 -17.97 5.95
C GLU A 130 -2.44 -19.43 6.43
N MET A 131 -1.35 -19.84 7.08
CA MET A 131 -1.22 -21.15 7.73
C MET A 131 -1.48 -21.06 9.24
N ASP A 132 -2.37 -21.89 9.78
CA ASP A 132 -2.73 -21.91 11.22
C ASP A 132 -1.56 -22.21 12.18
N THR A 133 -0.46 -22.79 11.68
CA THR A 133 0.73 -23.11 12.47
C THR A 133 1.92 -22.21 12.12
N TYR A 134 2.22 -21.25 13.00
CA TYR A 134 3.46 -20.47 12.97
C TYR A 134 4.67 -21.41 12.96
N ASN A 135 5.37 -21.47 11.83
CA ASN A 135 6.61 -22.21 11.68
C ASN A 135 7.76 -21.20 11.56
N PRO A 136 8.63 -21.06 12.58
CA PRO A 136 9.73 -20.10 12.57
C PRO A 136 10.83 -20.40 11.52
N LEU A 137 10.73 -21.54 10.83
CA LEU A 137 11.59 -21.94 9.72
C LEU A 137 10.88 -21.86 8.35
N ASN A 138 9.57 -21.59 8.31
CA ASN A 138 8.81 -21.34 7.09
C ASN A 138 8.45 -19.86 7.02
N VAL A 139 9.20 -19.10 6.23
CA VAL A 139 9.00 -17.65 6.02
C VAL A 139 7.77 -17.32 5.18
N ASN A 140 6.99 -18.34 4.80
CA ASN A 140 5.77 -18.26 4.02
C ASN A 140 4.56 -18.75 4.83
N SER A 141 4.45 -18.30 6.09
CA SER A 141 3.24 -18.53 6.88
C SER A 141 2.04 -17.76 6.32
N ASP A 142 2.32 -16.63 5.65
CA ASP A 142 1.36 -15.78 4.97
C ASP A 142 1.88 -15.51 3.55
N HIS A 143 1.05 -15.79 2.53
CA HIS A 143 1.39 -15.61 1.12
C HIS A 143 0.36 -14.75 0.42
N GLY A 144 0.80 -13.90 -0.51
CA GLY A 144 -0.07 -12.96 -1.23
C GLY A 144 0.28 -12.88 -2.71
N ALA A 145 -0.74 -12.66 -3.53
CA ALA A 145 -0.63 -12.51 -4.97
C ALA A 145 -1.62 -11.48 -5.52
N VAL A 146 -1.33 -10.91 -6.69
CA VAL A 146 -2.26 -9.99 -7.36
C VAL A 146 -3.42 -10.79 -7.91
N LEU A 147 -4.63 -10.31 -7.66
CA LEU A 147 -5.83 -10.84 -8.25
C LEU A 147 -6.32 -9.81 -9.28
N ILE A 148 -6.87 -10.26 -10.41
CA ILE A 148 -7.45 -9.42 -11.46
C ILE A 148 -8.84 -9.92 -11.83
N ARG A 149 -9.80 -9.00 -11.89
CA ARG A 149 -11.16 -9.25 -12.38
C ARG A 149 -11.21 -8.86 -13.84
N ASP A 150 -11.48 -9.85 -14.68
CA ASP A 150 -11.62 -9.63 -16.11
C ASP A 150 -12.99 -9.03 -16.46
N ASN A 151 -13.13 -8.57 -17.70
CA ASN A 151 -14.34 -7.94 -18.22
C ASN A 151 -15.56 -8.86 -18.18
N ASP A 152 -15.37 -10.18 -18.07
CA ASP A 152 -16.42 -11.18 -17.93
C ASP A 152 -16.79 -11.47 -16.45
N GLY A 153 -16.18 -10.76 -15.51
CA GLY A 153 -16.37 -10.89 -14.07
C GLY A 153 -15.61 -12.06 -13.44
N LYS A 154 -14.85 -12.84 -14.21
CA LYS A 154 -14.00 -13.90 -13.65
C LYS A 154 -12.72 -13.33 -13.08
N GLU A 155 -12.18 -14.02 -12.08
CA GLU A 155 -11.04 -13.56 -11.31
C GLU A 155 -9.84 -14.48 -11.50
N TYR A 156 -8.68 -13.88 -11.72
CA TYR A 156 -7.45 -14.55 -12.10
C TYR A 156 -6.27 -14.04 -11.28
N VAL A 157 -5.45 -14.96 -10.78
CA VAL A 157 -4.31 -14.70 -9.91
C VAL A 157 -3.02 -14.63 -10.73
N PHE A 158 -2.20 -13.65 -10.38
CA PHE A 158 -0.87 -13.41 -10.92
C PHE A 158 0.15 -13.48 -9.79
N ASP A 159 0.97 -14.53 -9.79
CA ASP A 159 1.84 -14.88 -8.67
C ASP A 159 3.28 -15.10 -9.13
N ALA A 160 4.05 -14.00 -9.15
CA ALA A 160 5.44 -14.03 -9.58
C ALA A 160 6.36 -14.71 -8.55
N TRP A 161 5.98 -14.68 -7.27
CA TRP A 161 6.76 -15.31 -6.21
C TRP A 161 6.62 -16.84 -6.26
N ALA A 162 5.40 -17.37 -6.40
CA ALA A 162 5.19 -18.81 -6.54
C ALA A 162 5.80 -19.34 -7.84
N HIS A 163 5.77 -18.55 -8.92
CA HIS A 163 6.49 -18.85 -10.16
C HIS A 163 7.99 -19.06 -9.91
N ALA A 164 8.64 -18.08 -9.28
CA ALA A 164 10.08 -18.12 -9.02
C ALA A 164 10.46 -19.28 -8.08
N THR A 165 9.66 -19.51 -7.03
CA THR A 165 9.87 -20.60 -6.08
C THR A 165 9.69 -21.98 -6.73
N MET A 166 8.69 -22.14 -7.60
CA MET A 166 8.51 -23.36 -8.38
C MET A 166 9.74 -23.62 -9.28
N ARG A 167 10.29 -22.59 -9.92
CA ARG A 167 11.49 -22.74 -10.77
C ARG A 167 12.75 -23.04 -9.96
N ASP A 168 12.92 -22.40 -8.81
CA ASP A 168 14.04 -22.62 -7.90
C ASP A 168 14.10 -24.09 -7.42
N THR A 169 12.95 -24.69 -7.09
CA THR A 169 12.88 -26.10 -6.66
C THR A 169 13.14 -27.10 -7.79
N LEU A 170 12.77 -26.76 -9.03
CA LEU A 170 12.92 -27.65 -10.18
C LEU A 170 14.31 -27.54 -10.85
N SER A 171 14.93 -26.35 -10.84
CA SER A 171 16.24 -26.12 -11.45
C SER A 171 16.94 -24.89 -10.82
N PRO A 172 17.67 -25.06 -9.69
CA PRO A 172 18.26 -23.97 -8.90
C PRO A 172 19.45 -23.24 -9.58
N LEU A 173 19.71 -23.50 -10.87
CA LEU A 173 20.73 -22.82 -11.68
C LEU A 173 20.13 -22.09 -12.91
N ASP A 174 18.79 -22.11 -13.06
CA ASP A 174 18.09 -21.47 -14.18
C ASP A 174 17.56 -20.09 -13.82
N ASP A 175 17.26 -19.32 -14.86
CA ASP A 175 16.52 -18.05 -14.76
C ASP A 175 15.20 -18.27 -14.02
N LEU A 176 15.13 -17.78 -12.78
CA LEU A 176 14.00 -17.94 -11.86
C LEU A 176 12.73 -17.25 -12.35
N TYR A 177 12.84 -16.30 -13.28
CA TYR A 177 11.70 -15.56 -13.81
C TYR A 177 11.52 -15.82 -15.32
N GLY A 178 12.19 -16.84 -15.86
CA GLY A 178 12.04 -17.25 -17.25
C GLY A 178 10.69 -17.94 -17.52
N GLU A 179 10.30 -18.00 -18.78
CA GLU A 179 9.09 -18.72 -19.25
C GLU A 179 7.77 -18.17 -18.65
N GLY A 180 7.70 -16.86 -18.42
CA GLY A 180 6.49 -16.19 -17.95
C GLY A 180 5.26 -16.45 -18.83
N GLU A 181 5.45 -16.63 -20.15
CA GLU A 181 4.33 -16.91 -21.08
C GLU A 181 3.64 -18.25 -20.79
N THR A 182 4.37 -19.24 -20.27
CA THR A 182 3.85 -20.59 -19.96
C THR A 182 3.69 -20.85 -18.47
N SER A 183 3.91 -19.83 -17.63
CA SER A 183 3.75 -19.93 -16.19
C SER A 183 2.30 -20.28 -15.84
N PRO A 184 2.05 -21.29 -14.98
CA PRO A 184 0.70 -21.56 -14.48
C PRO A 184 0.17 -20.38 -13.64
N PHE A 185 1.06 -19.57 -13.07
CA PHE A 185 0.74 -18.39 -12.26
C PHE A 185 0.53 -17.11 -13.08
N ASN A 186 0.47 -17.20 -14.42
CA ASN A 186 0.19 -16.08 -15.30
C ASN A 186 -1.30 -16.00 -15.62
N GLY A 187 -2.11 -15.61 -14.62
CA GLY A 187 -3.56 -15.54 -14.73
C GLY A 187 -4.24 -16.88 -14.45
N MET A 188 -3.85 -17.54 -13.35
CA MET A 188 -4.47 -18.76 -12.84
C MET A 188 -5.90 -18.45 -12.36
N PRO A 189 -6.93 -19.24 -12.67
CA PRO A 189 -8.25 -19.04 -12.07
C PRO A 189 -8.18 -19.03 -10.54
N LYS A 190 -8.88 -18.09 -9.88
CA LYS A 190 -8.82 -17.89 -8.42
C LYS A 190 -9.05 -19.17 -7.60
N ASN A 191 -10.03 -19.97 -8.02
CA ASN A 191 -10.36 -21.24 -7.38
C ASN A 191 -9.22 -22.27 -7.52
N GLU A 192 -8.58 -22.35 -8.68
CA GLU A 192 -7.44 -23.25 -8.90
C GLU A 192 -6.24 -22.85 -8.05
N TRP A 193 -5.95 -21.54 -7.95
CA TRP A 193 -4.89 -21.04 -7.07
C TRP A 193 -5.18 -21.34 -5.60
N THR A 194 -6.42 -21.13 -5.16
CA THR A 194 -6.83 -21.41 -3.78
C THR A 194 -6.72 -22.90 -3.46
N ASP A 195 -7.09 -23.78 -4.40
CA ASP A 195 -6.98 -25.22 -4.21
C ASP A 195 -5.50 -25.68 -4.16
N GLN A 196 -4.64 -25.10 -4.98
CA GLN A 196 -3.19 -25.34 -4.89
C GLN A 196 -2.64 -24.90 -3.53
N MET A 197 -2.99 -23.71 -3.05
CA MET A 197 -2.53 -23.22 -1.75
C MET A 197 -3.00 -24.11 -0.60
N LYS A 198 -4.21 -24.68 -0.67
CA LYS A 198 -4.65 -25.69 0.32
C LYS A 198 -3.76 -26.94 0.31
N GLU A 199 -3.31 -27.40 -0.86
CA GLU A 199 -2.37 -28.52 -0.97
C GLU A 199 -1.00 -28.19 -0.37
N GLU A 200 -0.59 -26.92 -0.41
CA GLU A 200 0.63 -26.40 0.19
C GLU A 200 0.52 -26.13 1.71
N GLY A 201 -0.69 -26.22 2.28
CA GLY A 201 -0.93 -26.14 3.72
C GLY A 201 -1.56 -24.84 4.22
N TYR A 202 -1.98 -23.93 3.32
CA TYR A 202 -2.75 -22.74 3.68
C TYR A 202 -4.18 -23.10 4.06
N THR A 203 -4.64 -22.59 5.20
CA THR A 203 -5.92 -22.98 5.84
C THR A 203 -6.94 -21.86 5.82
N THR A 204 -6.47 -20.61 5.85
CA THR A 204 -7.32 -19.41 5.82
C THR A 204 -6.97 -18.59 4.59
N PHE A 205 -7.97 -17.97 3.96
CA PHE A 205 -7.79 -17.15 2.77
C PHE A 205 -8.48 -15.82 2.94
N PHE A 206 -7.85 -14.76 2.44
CA PHE A 206 -8.40 -13.41 2.42
C PHE A 206 -8.29 -12.82 1.02
N GLU A 207 -9.21 -11.91 0.70
CA GLU A 207 -9.20 -11.12 -0.50
C GLU A 207 -9.25 -9.65 -0.07
N ASP A 208 -8.40 -8.84 -0.69
CA ASP A 208 -8.40 -7.40 -0.54
C ASP A 208 -8.42 -6.76 -1.94
N GLY A 209 -9.03 -5.59 -2.09
CA GLY A 209 -9.41 -5.07 -3.41
C GLY A 209 -10.54 -5.88 -4.06
N PHE A 210 -11.01 -5.42 -5.23
CA PHE A 210 -12.29 -5.80 -5.88
C PHE A 210 -13.55 -5.13 -5.36
N LEU A 211 -13.52 -3.82 -5.28
CA LEU A 211 -14.76 -3.10 -5.05
C LEU A 211 -15.68 -3.27 -6.25
N ALA A 212 -16.83 -3.89 -5.99
CA ALA A 212 -17.95 -3.95 -6.91
C ALA A 212 -18.45 -2.52 -7.10
N ASP A 213 -18.24 -1.96 -8.30
CA ASP A 213 -18.45 -0.53 -8.59
C ASP A 213 -17.65 0.34 -7.57
N PRO A 214 -17.62 1.70 -7.64
CA PRO A 214 -17.64 2.39 -6.37
C PRO A 214 -18.77 1.72 -5.61
N ILE A 215 -18.53 1.15 -4.43
CA ILE A 215 -19.64 0.97 -3.52
C ILE A 215 -20.26 2.38 -3.47
N PRO A 216 -21.44 2.70 -4.08
CA PRO A 216 -22.22 3.74 -3.45
C PRO A 216 -22.29 3.20 -2.04
N ALA A 217 -21.76 3.97 -1.08
CA ALA A 217 -21.62 3.58 0.31
C ALA A 217 -22.63 2.47 0.62
N ILE A 218 -22.24 1.36 1.26
CA ILE A 218 -23.29 0.57 1.91
C ILE A 218 -23.82 1.51 3.00
N VAL A 219 -24.70 2.40 2.57
CA VAL A 219 -25.65 3.18 3.30
C VAL A 219 -26.59 2.07 3.73
N GLU A 220 -26.26 1.40 4.83
CA GLU A 220 -27.27 0.69 5.59
C GLU A 220 -28.18 1.78 6.15
N GLU A 221 -29.08 2.24 5.28
CA GLU A 221 -30.07 3.29 5.48
C GLU A 221 -29.50 4.70 5.71
N SER A 222 -29.84 5.63 4.82
CA SER A 222 -29.88 7.03 5.20
C SER A 222 -31.06 7.11 6.16
N ASP A 223 -30.77 7.17 7.45
CA ASP A 223 -31.80 7.53 8.39
C ASP A 223 -32.35 8.90 7.98
N SER A 224 -33.62 9.16 8.28
CA SER A 224 -34.28 10.44 7.97
C SER A 224 -33.64 11.65 8.69
N ASN A 225 -32.47 11.47 9.31
CA ASN A 225 -31.75 12.44 10.13
C ASN A 225 -30.43 12.91 9.49
N GLY A 226 -30.05 12.45 8.29
CA GLY A 226 -28.87 12.98 7.57
C GLY A 226 -27.55 12.35 8.00
N CYS A 227 -27.56 11.07 8.36
CA CYS A 227 -26.35 10.31 8.69
C CYS A 227 -26.11 9.15 7.71
N THR A 228 -24.83 8.83 7.47
CA THR A 228 -24.36 7.69 6.67
C THR A 228 -23.29 6.93 7.42
N GLU A 229 -23.35 5.60 7.37
CA GLU A 229 -22.32 4.73 7.94
C GLU A 229 -21.28 4.33 6.88
N PHE A 230 -20.01 4.31 7.29
CA PHE A 230 -18.87 3.93 6.47
C PHE A 230 -18.06 2.84 7.14
N LYS A 231 -17.68 1.85 6.36
CA LYS A 231 -16.65 0.88 6.71
C LYS A 231 -15.30 1.44 6.31
N VAL A 232 -14.49 1.83 7.29
CA VAL A 232 -13.18 2.46 7.09
C VAL A 232 -12.10 1.40 7.32
N PRO A 233 -11.47 0.86 6.27
CA PRO A 233 -10.34 -0.05 6.43
C PRO A 233 -9.13 0.68 7.01
N PRO A 234 -8.22 -0.01 7.72
CA PRO A 234 -6.96 0.56 8.18
C PRO A 234 -5.98 0.77 7.03
N THR A 235 -6.18 0.07 5.90
CA THR A 235 -5.59 0.34 4.59
C THR A 235 -6.65 0.96 3.68
N ALA A 236 -6.55 2.25 3.36
CA ALA A 236 -7.19 2.71 2.14
C ALA A 236 -6.38 2.20 0.93
N TRP A 237 -7.02 2.15 -0.24
CA TRP A 237 -6.51 1.44 -1.42
C TRP A 237 -5.06 1.79 -1.75
N ALA A 238 -4.29 0.80 -2.21
CA ALA A 238 -2.87 0.94 -2.58
C ALA A 238 -1.91 1.29 -1.43
N GLY A 239 -2.28 1.01 -0.18
CA GLY A 239 -1.43 1.35 0.99
C GLY A 239 -1.52 2.82 1.38
N GLU A 240 -2.59 3.51 0.95
CA GLU A 240 -2.87 4.87 1.39
C GLU A 240 -3.69 4.86 2.67
N SER A 241 -3.55 5.89 3.51
CA SER A 241 -4.27 5.94 4.80
C SER A 241 -5.63 6.61 4.70
N TRP A 242 -6.06 7.02 3.50
CA TRP A 242 -7.20 7.91 3.28
C TRP A 242 -8.22 7.35 2.29
N PHE A 243 -9.48 7.36 2.72
CA PHE A 243 -10.65 6.90 2.00
C PHE A 243 -11.60 8.09 1.75
N ASN A 244 -11.96 8.34 0.49
CA ASN A 244 -12.94 9.36 0.13
C ASN A 244 -14.36 8.85 0.39
N THR A 245 -15.15 9.61 1.16
CA THR A 245 -16.54 9.24 1.49
C THR A 245 -17.55 9.61 0.40
N GLY A 246 -17.17 10.50 -0.53
CA GLY A 246 -18.09 11.12 -1.50
C GLY A 246 -19.03 12.17 -0.91
N ILE A 247 -18.95 12.45 0.39
CA ILE A 247 -19.76 13.49 1.04
C ILE A 247 -19.16 14.87 0.73
N SER A 248 -19.94 15.73 0.08
CA SER A 248 -19.60 17.15 -0.09
C SER A 248 -20.00 17.97 1.15
N ILE A 249 -19.03 18.63 1.75
CA ILE A 249 -19.17 19.48 2.93
C ILE A 249 -19.08 20.96 2.52
N LEU A 250 -19.94 21.79 3.09
CA LEU A 250 -19.86 23.24 2.98
C LEU A 250 -18.99 23.83 4.11
N SER A 251 -18.29 24.92 3.83
CA SER A 251 -17.59 25.68 4.87
C SER A 251 -18.60 26.15 5.93
N GLY A 252 -18.27 25.95 7.20
CA GLY A 252 -19.14 26.27 8.33
C GLY A 252 -20.16 25.19 8.69
N GLN A 253 -20.20 24.06 7.97
CA GLN A 253 -21.14 22.98 8.25
C GLN A 253 -20.70 22.16 9.48
N ASN A 254 -21.66 21.77 10.33
CA ASN A 254 -21.41 20.88 11.45
C ASN A 254 -21.42 19.42 11.00
N ILE A 255 -20.43 18.68 11.51
CA ILE A 255 -20.23 17.27 11.23
C ILE A 255 -20.07 16.55 12.56
N SER A 256 -20.78 15.45 12.74
CA SER A 256 -20.63 14.54 13.88
C SER A 256 -20.27 13.15 13.37
N ILE A 257 -19.22 12.55 13.94
CA ILE A 257 -18.77 11.21 13.59
C ILE A 257 -18.70 10.37 14.87
N VAL A 258 -19.28 9.18 14.83
CA VAL A 258 -19.13 8.16 15.89
C VAL A 258 -18.58 6.91 15.26
N ALA A 259 -17.56 6.33 15.86
CA ALA A 259 -16.88 5.17 15.31
C ALA A 259 -16.79 4.02 16.32
N THR A 260 -16.84 2.81 15.78
CA THR A 260 -16.60 1.56 16.50
C THR A 260 -15.72 0.64 15.63
N GLY A 261 -15.39 -0.55 16.13
CA GLY A 261 -14.57 -1.51 15.39
C GLY A 261 -13.18 -1.66 16.00
N THR A 262 -12.32 -2.38 15.29
CA THR A 262 -11.00 -2.76 15.79
C THR A 262 -10.06 -2.94 14.61
N VAL A 263 -8.84 -2.42 14.77
CA VAL A 263 -7.74 -2.57 13.81
C VAL A 263 -6.50 -3.10 14.52
N GLN A 264 -5.57 -3.59 13.73
CA GLN A 264 -4.26 -4.08 14.14
C GLN A 264 -3.20 -3.32 13.33
N PRO A 265 -2.37 -2.45 13.97
CA PRO A 265 -1.29 -1.69 13.30
C PRO A 265 -0.12 -2.54 12.77
N ASN A 266 -0.16 -3.83 13.07
CA ASN A 266 0.64 -4.87 12.45
C ASN A 266 -0.16 -6.17 12.55
N SER A 267 0.09 -7.14 11.68
CA SER A 267 -0.52 -8.49 11.74
C SER A 267 -0.14 -9.31 13.00
N GLY A 268 0.22 -8.64 14.10
CA GLY A 268 0.60 -9.20 15.38
C GLY A 268 -0.49 -9.10 16.46
N SER A 269 -0.05 -8.83 17.71
CA SER A 269 -0.87 -9.02 18.93
C SER A 269 -1.54 -7.75 19.47
N ILE A 270 -1.25 -6.59 18.89
CA ILE A 270 -1.79 -5.31 19.34
C ILE A 270 -3.01 -4.99 18.49
N SER A 271 -4.15 -4.82 19.15
CA SER A 271 -5.40 -4.38 18.52
C SER A 271 -5.91 -3.14 19.25
N CYS A 272 -6.39 -2.15 18.51
CA CYS A 272 -6.94 -0.92 19.09
C CYS A 272 -8.30 -0.58 18.48
N GLY A 273 -9.11 0.14 19.27
CA GLY A 273 -10.32 0.79 18.78
C GLY A 273 -10.02 2.13 18.13
N PRO A 274 -11.05 2.88 17.70
CA PRO A 274 -10.89 4.11 16.92
C PRO A 274 -10.05 5.22 17.57
N ASP A 275 -9.83 5.20 18.88
CA ASP A 275 -8.93 6.14 19.57
C ASP A 275 -7.42 5.84 19.34
N GLY A 276 -7.11 4.71 18.69
CA GLY A 276 -5.75 4.27 18.38
C GLY A 276 -5.01 3.68 19.58
N THR A 277 -3.70 3.52 19.42
CA THR A 277 -2.78 3.00 20.45
C THR A 277 -1.60 3.95 20.68
N TYR A 278 -1.10 3.95 21.92
CA TYR A 278 0.12 4.67 22.32
C TYR A 278 1.18 3.70 22.86
N GLU A 279 1.01 2.40 22.62
CA GLU A 279 1.85 1.35 23.22
C GLU A 279 3.29 1.35 22.68
N VAL A 280 3.51 1.91 21.49
CA VAL A 280 4.81 1.89 20.80
C VAL A 280 5.19 3.30 20.37
N ASP A 281 6.16 3.88 21.07
CA ASP A 281 6.56 5.29 20.89
C ASP A 281 6.99 5.63 19.46
N TYR A 282 7.74 4.74 18.80
CA TYR A 282 8.25 5.03 17.45
C TYR A 282 7.15 5.01 16.38
N TRP A 283 6.03 4.31 16.61
CA TRP A 283 4.86 4.38 15.72
C TRP A 283 4.27 5.80 15.71
N LEU A 284 4.20 6.43 16.88
CA LEU A 284 3.69 7.79 17.02
C LEU A 284 4.59 8.81 16.31
N THR A 285 5.92 8.68 16.40
CA THR A 285 6.83 9.68 15.83
C THR A 285 7.12 9.50 14.35
N ASP A 286 7.28 8.25 13.91
CA ASP A 286 7.86 7.97 12.60
C ASP A 286 6.77 7.60 11.59
N TYR A 287 5.69 6.97 12.05
CA TYR A 287 4.65 6.39 11.20
C TYR A 287 3.31 7.11 11.28
N SER A 288 3.00 7.86 12.33
CA SER A 288 1.73 8.61 12.39
C SER A 288 1.79 9.98 11.70
N TYR A 289 0.66 10.44 11.13
CA TYR A 289 0.49 11.84 10.68
C TYR A 289 0.65 12.83 11.83
N ARG A 290 0.21 12.43 13.02
CA ARG A 290 0.26 13.22 14.25
C ARG A 290 0.72 12.35 15.41
N SER A 291 1.85 12.72 16.00
CA SER A 291 2.46 11.99 17.12
C SER A 291 1.79 12.23 18.47
N ASP A 292 0.93 13.23 18.56
CA ASP A 292 0.10 13.53 19.74
C ASP A 292 -1.22 12.76 19.76
N TRP A 293 -1.52 12.01 18.70
CA TRP A 293 -2.72 11.16 18.58
C TRP A 293 -2.31 9.69 18.55
N GLY A 294 -3.21 8.80 18.95
CA GLY A 294 -2.94 7.37 18.94
C GLY A 294 -2.60 6.92 17.53
N HIS A 295 -1.57 6.08 17.39
CA HIS A 295 -1.31 5.40 16.13
C HIS A 295 -2.54 4.55 15.77
N GLU A 296 -2.90 4.49 14.49
CA GLU A 296 -4.15 3.87 14.01
C GLU A 296 -5.47 4.52 14.50
N SER A 297 -5.44 5.69 15.14
CA SER A 297 -6.69 6.38 15.48
C SER A 297 -7.45 6.82 14.23
N LEU A 298 -8.79 6.77 14.25
CA LEU A 298 -9.61 7.31 13.18
C LEU A 298 -9.41 8.82 13.07
N ILE A 299 -9.14 9.27 11.85
CA ILE A 299 -8.97 10.68 11.47
C ILE A 299 -9.86 11.02 10.27
N ALA A 300 -10.09 12.32 10.08
CA ALA A 300 -10.78 12.85 8.91
C ALA A 300 -10.00 14.02 8.30
N ARG A 301 -10.30 14.35 7.05
CA ARG A 301 -9.90 15.62 6.41
C ARG A 301 -10.99 16.11 5.47
N ILE A 302 -11.02 17.42 5.23
CA ILE A 302 -11.91 18.05 4.25
C ILE A 302 -11.07 18.48 3.05
N GLY A 303 -11.40 17.98 1.86
CA GLY A 303 -10.57 18.08 0.68
C GLY A 303 -9.39 17.11 0.71
N ALA A 304 -8.84 16.80 -0.48
CA ALA A 304 -7.71 15.89 -0.63
C ALA A 304 -6.46 16.35 0.12
N GLU A 305 -6.27 17.66 0.30
CA GLU A 305 -5.08 18.24 0.95
C GLU A 305 -5.40 18.84 2.34
N GLY A 306 -6.59 18.53 2.88
CA GLY A 306 -7.04 19.06 4.15
C GLY A 306 -6.16 18.60 5.31
N LEU A 307 -5.99 19.47 6.31
CA LEU A 307 -5.29 19.09 7.54
C LEU A 307 -6.07 17.96 8.25
N PRO A 308 -5.37 16.95 8.79
CA PRO A 308 -6.01 15.91 9.57
C PRO A 308 -6.77 16.47 10.77
N ILE A 309 -7.90 15.85 11.07
CA ILE A 309 -8.75 16.12 12.22
C ILE A 309 -8.87 14.82 13.00
N PHE A 310 -8.53 14.85 14.28
CA PHE A 310 -8.71 13.70 15.15
C PHE A 310 -10.21 13.41 15.35
N ILE A 311 -10.62 12.17 15.06
CA ILE A 311 -12.00 11.72 15.25
C ILE A 311 -12.10 10.78 16.44
N GLY A 312 -11.20 9.80 16.56
CA GLY A 312 -11.27 8.81 17.62
C GLY A 312 -12.59 8.02 17.58
N SER A 313 -13.06 7.60 18.76
CA SER A 313 -14.37 6.95 18.91
C SER A 313 -15.55 7.89 18.67
N ASN A 314 -15.37 9.21 18.86
CA ASN A 314 -16.39 10.21 18.54
C ASN A 314 -15.80 11.62 18.44
N ALA A 315 -16.29 12.40 17.48
CA ALA A 315 -16.00 13.82 17.36
C ALA A 315 -17.16 14.59 16.74
N THR A 316 -17.28 15.87 17.12
CA THR A 316 -18.13 16.85 16.44
C THR A 316 -17.28 18.08 16.12
N PHE A 317 -17.32 18.54 14.88
CA PHE A 317 -16.54 19.70 14.45
C PHE A 317 -17.28 20.50 13.38
N THR A 318 -16.90 21.77 13.27
CA THR A 318 -17.36 22.66 12.19
C THR A 318 -16.32 22.68 11.09
N ALA A 319 -16.74 22.42 9.85
CA ALA A 319 -15.85 22.39 8.70
C ALA A 319 -15.21 23.78 8.46
N PRO A 320 -13.88 23.91 8.48
CA PRO A 320 -13.22 25.20 8.27
C PRO A 320 -13.39 25.69 6.82
N GLU A 321 -13.47 24.77 5.88
CA GLU A 321 -13.61 25.00 4.45
C GLU A 321 -14.56 23.99 3.82
N GLY A 322 -14.95 24.23 2.56
CA GLY A 322 -15.80 23.32 1.81
C GLY A 322 -14.96 22.37 0.96
N GLY A 323 -15.41 21.13 0.84
CA GLY A 323 -14.70 20.07 0.11
C GLY A 323 -15.31 18.70 0.36
N GLU A 324 -14.72 17.67 -0.23
CA GLU A 324 -15.13 16.29 0.02
C GLU A 324 -14.60 15.81 1.37
N LEU A 325 -15.39 15.07 2.14
CA LEU A 325 -14.95 14.45 3.39
C LEU A 325 -14.17 13.16 3.07
N TRP A 326 -13.00 13.03 3.70
CA TRP A 326 -12.19 11.82 3.69
C TRP A 326 -12.06 11.30 5.11
N LEU A 327 -12.07 9.97 5.27
CA LEU A 327 -11.80 9.26 6.52
C LEU A 327 -10.50 8.47 6.37
N GLY A 328 -9.82 8.20 7.47
CA GLY A 328 -8.55 7.49 7.43
C GLY A 328 -8.05 7.08 8.80
N VAL A 329 -6.86 6.52 8.85
CA VAL A 329 -6.18 6.15 10.10
C VAL A 329 -4.91 6.97 10.30
N ASN A 330 -4.53 7.19 11.56
CA ASN A 330 -3.32 7.92 11.93
C ASN A 330 -2.05 7.08 11.77
N ASP A 331 -1.77 6.72 10.53
CA ASP A 331 -0.60 5.97 10.06
C ASP A 331 -0.26 6.45 8.65
N LYS A 332 1.00 6.45 8.25
CA LYS A 332 1.54 6.87 6.94
C LYS A 332 1.98 5.66 6.12
N ASP A 333 2.08 4.49 6.74
CA ASP A 333 2.54 3.25 6.13
C ASP A 333 1.59 2.10 6.49
N PRO A 334 0.29 2.18 6.14
CA PRO A 334 -0.70 1.24 6.63
C PRO A 334 -0.60 -0.15 5.99
N GLY A 335 0.37 -0.40 5.10
CA GLY A 335 0.45 -1.60 4.25
C GLY A 335 0.53 -2.93 5.02
N ASN A 336 0.78 -2.89 6.33
CA ASN A 336 0.79 -4.04 7.22
C ASN A 336 -0.34 -4.04 8.27
N ASN A 337 -1.36 -3.21 8.09
CA ASN A 337 -2.49 -3.08 9.02
C ASN A 337 -3.63 -4.03 8.64
N ALA A 338 -4.42 -4.44 9.64
CA ALA A 338 -5.55 -5.34 9.45
C ALA A 338 -6.77 -4.91 10.30
N GLY A 339 -7.97 -5.38 9.92
CA GLY A 339 -9.22 -5.03 10.63
C GLY A 339 -10.02 -3.93 9.93
N GLN A 340 -10.91 -3.26 10.65
CA GLN A 340 -11.78 -2.20 10.12
C GLN A 340 -12.50 -1.41 11.22
N TYR A 341 -12.77 -0.13 10.96
CA TYR A 341 -13.72 0.68 11.72
C TYR A 341 -15.08 0.81 11.01
N VAL A 342 -16.12 1.03 11.80
CA VAL A 342 -17.45 1.40 11.35
C VAL A 342 -17.74 2.81 11.87
N ALA A 343 -17.79 3.79 10.99
CA ALA A 343 -17.95 5.21 11.29
C ALA A 343 -19.30 5.73 10.79
N LYS A 344 -20.17 6.15 11.70
CA LYS A 344 -21.40 6.87 11.39
C LYS A 344 -21.13 8.37 11.32
N VAL A 345 -21.28 8.94 10.13
CA VAL A 345 -21.08 10.37 9.83
C VAL A 345 -22.44 11.04 9.67
N CYS A 346 -22.69 12.09 10.43
CA CYS A 346 -23.87 12.95 10.30
C CYS A 346 -23.41 14.35 9.90
N TRP A 347 -24.04 14.94 8.87
CA TRP A 347 -23.68 16.27 8.38
C TRP A 347 -24.92 17.00 7.89
N GLY A 348 -25.02 18.30 8.17
CA GLY A 348 -26.21 19.07 7.84
C GLY A 348 -26.35 20.30 8.73
N ASP A 349 -27.26 21.19 8.36
CA ASP A 349 -27.62 22.32 9.20
C ASP A 349 -28.33 21.78 10.46
N ASP A 350 -27.76 22.03 11.64
CA ASP A 350 -28.53 21.91 12.89
C ASP A 350 -29.81 22.76 12.75
N GLN A 351 -30.95 22.16 13.11
CA GLN A 351 -32.28 22.75 13.34
C GLN A 351 -32.57 24.21 12.96
#